data_AF-A0A840Q813-F1
#
_entry.id   AF-A0A840Q813-F1
#
_cell.length_a   1.000
_cell.length_b   1.000
_cell.length_c   1.000
_cell.angle_alpha   90.00
_cell.angle_beta   90.00
_cell.angle_gamma   90.00
#
_symmetry.space_group_name_H-M   'P 1'
#
loop_
_entity.id
_entity.type
_entity.pdbx_description
1 polymer ?
#
loop_
_entity_poly.entity_id
_entity_poly.type
_entity_poly.pdbx_seq_one_letter_code
_entity_poly.pdbx_strand_id
1 'polypeptide(L)'
;MSLAGRRRIVEMDMWDRNAIDLEGPGFIEFAADGTGEFGLVAVHGWMDCRPTERNGWPYVEFSWDGDDEGDQVCGRGWATLAEDGTAPGTIVHPHGRRLGLPRSAVRKSRCTG
;
A
#
# COMPACT_ATOMS: atom_id res chain seq x y z
N MET A 1 -13.13 -13.59 -5.89
CA MET A 1 -13.06 -12.12 -6.04
C MET A 1 -11.59 -11.75 -6.08
N SER A 2 -11.11 -11.08 -7.13
CA SER A 2 -9.69 -10.71 -7.23
C SER A 2 -9.45 -9.32 -6.64
N LEU A 3 -8.27 -9.11 -6.05
CA LEU A 3 -7.79 -7.80 -5.61
C LEU A 3 -7.40 -6.87 -6.78
N ALA A 4 -7.45 -7.38 -8.02
CA ALA A 4 -7.01 -6.65 -9.20
C ALA A 4 -7.83 -5.38 -9.47
N GLY A 5 -7.14 -4.36 -9.96
CA GLY A 5 -7.68 -3.08 -10.38
C GLY A 5 -7.30 -1.92 -9.43
N ARG A 6 -7.50 -0.71 -9.95
CA ARG A 6 -7.24 0.54 -9.23
C ARG A 6 -8.29 0.82 -8.17
N ARG A 7 -7.83 1.31 -7.02
CA ARG A 7 -8.65 1.73 -5.88
C ARG A 7 -8.14 3.07 -5.36
N ARG A 8 -9.06 3.90 -4.86
CA ARG A 8 -8.72 5.19 -4.25
C ARG A 8 -8.35 4.99 -2.79
N ILE A 9 -7.30 5.67 -2.35
CA ILE A 9 -6.94 5.79 -0.94
C ILE A 9 -7.72 6.99 -0.39
N VAL A 10 -8.62 6.76 0.56
CA VAL A 10 -9.51 7.80 1.09
C VAL A 10 -9.19 8.22 2.52
N GLU A 11 -8.44 7.38 3.26
CA GLU A 11 -8.06 7.55 4.66
C GLU A 11 -6.71 6.85 4.95
N MET A 12 -5.90 7.45 5.83
CA MET A 12 -4.65 6.88 6.36
C MET A 12 -4.42 7.33 7.81
N ASP A 13 -3.63 6.58 8.57
CA ASP A 13 -3.42 6.87 9.98
C ASP A 13 -2.61 8.16 10.25
N MET A 14 -1.69 8.54 9.36
CA MET A 14 -0.80 9.71 9.56
C MET A 14 -1.13 10.92 8.69
N TRP A 15 -1.88 10.74 7.61
CA TRP A 15 -2.13 11.77 6.61
C TRP A 15 -3.63 11.95 6.41
N ASP A 16 -4.06 13.21 6.44
CA ASP A 16 -5.41 13.57 6.05
C ASP A 16 -5.59 13.47 4.52
N ARG A 17 -6.82 13.64 4.05
CA ARG A 17 -7.14 13.56 2.63
C ARG A 17 -6.39 14.57 1.77
N ASN A 18 -6.14 15.78 2.28
CA ASN A 18 -5.44 16.80 1.51
C ASN A 18 -3.96 16.44 1.32
N ALA A 19 -3.36 15.83 2.34
CA ALA A 19 -2.01 15.29 2.23
C ALA A 19 -1.99 14.07 1.30
N ILE A 20 -2.95 13.15 1.41
CA ILE A 20 -3.04 11.98 0.51
C ILE A 20 -3.15 12.40 -0.96
N ASP A 21 -3.98 13.43 -1.23
CA ASP A 21 -4.28 13.91 -2.57
C ASP A 21 -3.32 15.02 -3.06
N LEU A 22 -2.16 15.21 -2.41
CA LEU A 22 -1.25 16.35 -2.64
C LEU A 22 -0.83 16.51 -4.11
N GLU A 23 -0.32 15.45 -4.74
CA GLU A 23 0.06 15.44 -6.18
C GLU A 23 -1.05 14.90 -7.09
N GLY A 24 -2.24 14.67 -6.54
CA GLY A 24 -3.39 14.08 -7.23
C GLY A 24 -4.04 12.97 -6.42
N PRO A 25 -5.18 12.43 -6.88
CA PRO A 25 -5.97 11.47 -6.11
C PRO A 25 -5.14 10.25 -5.69
N GLY A 26 -5.01 10.04 -4.37
CA GLY A 26 -4.28 8.91 -3.83
C GLY A 26 -4.87 7.59 -4.31
N PHE A 27 -4.03 6.68 -4.79
CA PHE A 27 -4.47 5.42 -5.37
C PHE A 27 -3.51 4.28 -5.11
N ILE A 28 -4.05 3.07 -5.19
CA ILE A 28 -3.32 1.81 -5.25
C ILE A 28 -3.94 0.93 -6.33
N GLU A 29 -3.10 0.29 -7.12
CA GLU A 29 -3.51 -0.58 -8.21
C GLU A 29 -2.76 -1.90 -8.13
N PHE A 30 -3.52 -2.99 -8.14
CA PHE A 30 -2.99 -4.33 -8.25
C PHE A 30 -3.24 -4.84 -9.67
N ALA A 31 -2.19 -5.16 -10.40
CA ALA A 31 -2.29 -5.76 -11.72
C ALA A 31 -2.51 -7.27 -11.61
N ALA A 32 -3.11 -7.87 -12.64
CA ALA A 32 -3.39 -9.30 -12.67
C ALA A 32 -2.13 -10.16 -12.87
N ASP A 33 -1.01 -9.57 -13.28
CA ASP A 33 0.27 -10.22 -13.53
C ASP A 33 1.15 -10.33 -12.27
N GLY A 34 0.64 -9.93 -11.10
CA GLY A 34 1.40 -9.92 -9.86
C GLY A 34 2.25 -8.66 -9.68
N THR A 35 2.06 -7.62 -10.50
CA THR A 35 2.65 -6.31 -10.26
C THR A 35 1.61 -5.34 -9.70
N GLY A 36 2.03 -4.12 -9.37
CA GLY A 36 1.12 -3.04 -9.02
C GLY A 36 1.85 -1.72 -8.90
N GLU A 37 1.08 -0.66 -8.68
CA GLU A 37 1.61 0.67 -8.42
C GLU A 37 0.72 1.43 -7.45
N PHE A 38 1.28 2.45 -6.82
CA PHE A 38 0.53 3.37 -6.00
C PHE A 38 1.08 4.78 -6.14
N GLY A 39 0.22 5.75 -5.87
CA GLY A 39 0.58 7.15 -5.75
C GLY A 39 -0.17 7.75 -4.57
N LEU A 40 0.53 8.41 -3.66
CA LEU A 40 -0.05 9.18 -2.57
C LEU A 40 0.93 10.27 -2.12
N VAL A 41 0.41 11.38 -1.62
CA VAL A 41 1.27 12.51 -1.19
C VAL A 41 2.21 12.89 -2.34
N ALA A 42 3.52 12.77 -2.16
CA ALA A 42 4.57 12.95 -3.17
C ALA A 42 5.35 11.64 -3.44
N VAL A 43 4.75 10.49 -3.09
CA VAL A 43 5.36 9.16 -3.26
C VAL A 43 4.68 8.43 -4.40
N HIS A 44 5.51 7.95 -5.32
CA HIS A 44 5.11 6.98 -6.34
C HIS A 44 5.91 5.70 -6.16
N GLY A 45 5.23 4.55 -6.18
CA GLY A 45 5.89 3.27 -5.98
C GLY A 45 5.35 2.17 -6.87
N TRP A 46 6.24 1.26 -7.28
CA TRP A 46 5.95 0.02 -7.96
C TRP A 46 5.99 -1.14 -6.98
N MET A 47 5.11 -2.10 -7.17
CA MET A 47 4.89 -3.21 -6.24
C MET A 47 5.11 -4.55 -6.93
N ASP A 48 5.86 -5.46 -6.28
CA ASP A 48 5.84 -6.90 -6.55
C ASP A 48 4.81 -7.53 -5.60
N CYS A 49 3.71 -8.00 -6.18
CA CYS A 49 2.51 -8.43 -5.48
C CYS A 49 2.35 -9.96 -5.57
N ARG A 50 2.06 -10.58 -4.42
CA ARG A 50 1.81 -12.02 -4.27
C ARG A 50 0.39 -12.23 -3.76
N PRO A 51 -0.58 -12.38 -4.67
CA PRO A 51 -1.95 -12.70 -4.31
C PRO A 51 -1.99 -14.07 -3.62
N THR A 52 -2.79 -14.16 -2.57
CA THR A 52 -3.06 -15.37 -1.80
C THR A 52 -4.47 -15.28 -1.20
N GLU A 53 -4.89 -16.32 -0.49
CA GLU A 53 -6.15 -16.35 0.22
C GLU A 53 -5.89 -16.56 1.71
N ARG A 54 -6.50 -15.74 2.56
CA ARG A 54 -6.37 -15.85 4.02
C ARG A 54 -7.75 -15.86 4.65
N ASN A 55 -8.08 -16.96 5.33
CA ASN A 55 -9.40 -17.17 5.95
C ASN A 55 -10.58 -17.03 4.95
N GLY A 56 -10.38 -17.42 3.70
CA GLY A 56 -11.38 -17.28 2.63
C GLY A 56 -11.49 -15.88 2.02
N TRP A 57 -10.67 -14.92 2.48
CA TRP A 57 -10.62 -13.56 1.94
C TRP A 57 -9.45 -13.37 0.97
N PRO A 58 -9.64 -12.60 -0.11
CA PRO A 58 -8.54 -12.17 -0.95
C PRO A 58 -7.52 -11.41 -0.11
N TYR A 59 -6.25 -11.82 -0.19
CA TYR A 59 -5.14 -11.20 0.53
C TYR A 59 -3.96 -11.06 -0.43
N VAL A 60 -3.23 -9.96 -0.37
CA VAL A 60 -2.02 -9.75 -1.18
C VAL A 60 -0.92 -9.28 -0.27
N GLU A 61 0.24 -9.94 -0.34
CA GLU A 61 1.48 -9.41 0.23
C GLU A 61 2.27 -8.77 -0.89
N PHE A 62 2.88 -7.63 -0.63
CA PHE A 62 3.69 -6.96 -1.63
C PHE A 62 4.94 -6.34 -1.02
N SER A 63 6.02 -6.33 -1.80
CA SER A 63 7.15 -5.42 -1.62
C SER A 63 7.04 -4.30 -2.61
N TRP A 64 7.55 -3.12 -2.26
CA TRP A 64 7.49 -1.97 -3.15
C TRP A 64 8.77 -1.14 -3.09
N ASP A 65 9.07 -0.51 -4.21
CA ASP A 65 10.15 0.43 -4.41
C ASP A 65 9.58 1.69 -5.06
N GLY A 66 10.03 2.86 -4.64
CA GLY A 66 9.46 4.12 -5.08
C GLY A 66 10.39 5.31 -4.88
N ASP A 67 9.88 6.47 -5.27
CA ASP A 67 10.53 7.77 -5.15
C ASP A 67 9.68 8.67 -4.25
N ASP A 68 10.35 9.39 -3.36
CA ASP A 68 9.78 10.44 -2.51
C ASP A 68 10.58 11.71 -2.72
N GLU A 69 10.12 12.58 -3.63
CA GLU A 69 10.78 13.85 -3.96
C GLU A 69 12.28 13.67 -4.36
N GLY A 70 12.62 12.60 -5.07
CA GLY A 70 13.99 12.26 -5.46
C GLY A 70 14.76 11.37 -4.47
N ASP A 71 14.18 11.03 -3.31
CA ASP A 71 14.74 10.05 -2.38
C ASP A 71 14.15 8.65 -2.68
N GLN A 72 15.02 7.70 -3.00
CA GLN A 72 14.61 6.31 -3.18
C GLN A 72 14.13 5.70 -1.85
N VAL A 73 12.91 5.19 -1.87
CA VAL A 73 12.23 4.58 -0.72
C VAL A 73 11.74 3.17 -1.08
N CYS A 74 11.71 2.29 -0.09
CA CYS A 74 11.13 0.96 -0.26
C CYS A 74 10.41 0.50 1.01
N GLY A 75 9.57 -0.50 0.83
CA GLY A 75 8.82 -1.10 1.92
C GLY A 75 8.18 -2.42 1.55
N ARG A 76 7.40 -2.94 2.49
CA ARG A 76 6.53 -4.09 2.28
C ARG A 76 5.15 -3.76 2.81
N GLY A 77 4.16 -4.57 2.47
CA GLY A 77 2.79 -4.34 2.90
C GLY A 77 1.91 -5.52 2.58
N TRP A 78 0.67 -5.43 3.03
CA TRP A 78 -0.36 -6.35 2.62
C TRP A 78 -1.71 -5.64 2.53
N ALA A 79 -2.60 -6.16 1.70
CA ALA A 79 -3.98 -5.71 1.59
C ALA A 79 -4.94 -6.89 1.59
N THR A 80 -6.13 -6.71 2.14
CA THR A 80 -7.23 -7.67 2.03
C THR A 80 -8.49 -6.97 1.56
N LEU A 81 -9.37 -7.68 0.87
CA LEU A 81 -10.66 -7.15 0.44
C LEU A 81 -11.74 -7.61 1.42
N ALA A 82 -12.44 -6.67 2.05
CA ALA A 82 -13.62 -6.95 2.87
C ALA A 82 -14.89 -7.11 2.00
N GLU A 83 -15.94 -7.71 2.56
CA GLU A 83 -17.22 -7.96 1.87
C GLU A 83 -17.87 -6.69 1.29
N ASP A 84 -17.64 -5.54 1.92
CA ASP A 84 -18.18 -4.25 1.53
C ASP A 84 -17.43 -3.60 0.34
N GLY A 85 -16.42 -4.28 -0.20
CA GLY A 85 -15.57 -3.77 -1.28
C GLY A 85 -14.50 -2.80 -0.81
N THR A 86 -14.42 -2.52 0.50
CA THR A 86 -13.31 -1.79 1.10
C THR A 86 -12.10 -2.71 1.19
N ALA A 87 -10.92 -2.20 0.84
CA ALA A 87 -9.68 -2.95 0.98
C ALA A 87 -8.85 -2.40 2.16
N PRO A 88 -9.12 -2.81 3.42
CA PRO A 88 -8.22 -2.48 4.51
C PRO A 88 -6.86 -3.15 4.26
N GLY A 89 -5.81 -2.35 4.18
CA GLY A 89 -4.44 -2.84 3.98
C GLY A 89 -3.47 -2.12 4.90
N THR A 90 -2.56 -2.87 5.51
CA THR A 90 -1.49 -2.29 6.33
C THR A 90 -0.19 -2.39 5.55
N ILE A 91 0.47 -1.25 5.33
CA ILE A 91 1.80 -1.21 4.75
C ILE A 91 2.81 -1.26 5.92
N VAL A 92 3.79 -2.17 5.89
CA VAL A 92 4.69 -2.47 7.03
C VAL A 92 6.17 -2.45 6.63
N HIS A 93 6.93 -1.79 7.50
CA HIS A 93 8.35 -1.44 7.41
C HIS A 93 9.32 -2.62 7.44
N PRO A 94 10.51 -2.51 6.81
CA PRO A 94 11.62 -3.42 7.04
C PRO A 94 12.46 -3.01 8.26
N HIS A 95 11.89 -3.02 9.47
CA HIS A 95 12.56 -3.48 10.70
C HIS A 95 11.49 -3.65 11.79
N GLY A 96 11.09 -4.89 12.03
CA GLY A 96 9.93 -5.19 12.86
C GLY A 96 10.08 -4.76 14.32
N ARG A 97 9.04 -4.14 14.87
CA ARG A 97 8.35 -4.65 16.06
C ARG A 97 6.85 -4.37 15.99
N ARG A 98 6.11 -5.41 16.32
CA ARG A 98 4.65 -5.51 16.41
C ARG A 98 4.21 -4.95 17.76
N LEU A 99 3.26 -4.00 17.79
CA LEU A 99 2.40 -3.70 18.95
C LEU A 99 1.28 -2.74 18.52
N GLY A 100 0.03 -3.21 18.55
CA GLY A 100 -1.21 -2.43 18.41
C GLY A 100 -1.42 -1.79 17.04
N LEU A 101 -2.19 -2.43 16.14
CA LEU A 101 -2.45 -1.90 14.80
C LEU A 101 -3.63 -0.89 14.80
N PRO A 102 -3.41 0.37 14.35
CA PRO A 102 -4.41 1.16 13.65
C PRO A 102 -4.54 0.72 12.16
N ARG A 103 -5.50 1.31 11.43
CA ARG A 103 -6.18 0.70 10.26
C ARG A 103 -5.34 0.63 8.98
N SER A 104 -4.30 1.44 8.82
CA SER A 104 -3.51 1.49 7.57
C SER A 104 -2.42 2.54 7.71
N ALA A 105 -1.15 2.12 7.80
CA ALA A 105 -0.01 3.04 7.85
C ALA A 105 0.95 2.77 6.68
N VAL A 106 1.40 3.80 5.97
CA VAL A 106 2.62 3.78 5.14
C VAL A 106 3.58 4.72 5.85
N ARG A 107 4.70 4.23 6.39
CA ARG A 107 5.81 5.12 6.77
C ARG A 107 6.82 5.12 5.62
N LYS A 108 7.65 6.16 5.55
CA LYS A 108 8.71 6.32 4.56
C LYS A 108 10.02 5.77 5.15
N SER A 109 10.76 4.97 4.39
CA SER A 109 12.11 4.52 4.77
C SER A 109 13.02 4.50 3.55
N ARG A 110 14.23 5.08 3.67
CA ARG A 110 15.24 5.05 2.62
C ARG A 110 15.68 3.62 2.32
N CYS A 111 15.87 3.33 1.04
CA CYS A 111 16.58 2.12 0.63
C CYS A 111 18.03 2.23 1.11
N THR A 112 18.44 1.47 2.12
CA THR A 112 19.87 1.22 2.34
C THR A 112 20.31 0.18 1.32
N GLY A 113 21.16 0.60 0.37
CA GLY A 113 21.86 -0.30 -0.55
C GLY A 113 22.83 -1.22 0.18
#